data_AF-A0A132EM51-F1
#
_entry.id   AF-A0A132EM51-F1
#
_cell.length_a   1.000
_cell.length_b   1.000
_cell.length_c   1.000
_cell.angle_alpha   90.00
_cell.angle_beta   90.00
_cell.angle_gamma   90.00
#
_symmetry.space_group_name_H-M   'P 1'
#
loop_
_entity.id
_entity.type
_entity.pdbx_description
1 polymer ?
#
loop_
_entity_poly.entity_id
_entity_poly.type
_entity_poly.pdbx_seq_one_letter_code
_entity_poly.pdbx_strand_id
1 'polypeptide(L)'
;MPFHKAKTADQYEGFIVNEKNEEKLFDTLQRIATSLEEIALQRAVDMLYSVQDRTSLLTKYRALLAADSAAYNELQRVRDEDPDGSIGWEARIEKYGEEEARKRHAPFLSAFDAKRATSERELEFKRKHPLIAKLHRFYPSVA
;
A
#
# COMPACT_ATOMS: atom_id res chain seq x y z
N MET A 1 -38.85 59.68 30.56
CA MET A 1 -38.51 58.24 30.44
C MET A 1 -37.57 58.04 29.26
N PRO A 2 -36.23 58.04 29.46
CA PRO A 2 -35.30 57.53 28.47
C PRO A 2 -34.66 56.22 28.97
N PHE A 3 -34.78 55.16 28.19
CA PHE A 3 -34.05 53.91 28.41
C PHE A 3 -32.59 54.11 27.98
N HIS A 4 -31.66 54.08 28.94
CA HIS A 4 -30.24 53.91 28.64
C HIS A 4 -30.01 52.52 28.06
N LYS A 5 -29.65 52.46 26.77
CA LYS A 5 -29.12 51.26 26.15
C LYS A 5 -27.77 50.94 26.78
N ALA A 6 -27.69 49.79 27.44
CA ALA A 6 -26.46 49.22 27.95
C ALA A 6 -25.49 48.94 26.78
N LYS A 7 -24.24 49.36 26.98
CA LYS A 7 -23.07 48.88 26.22
C LYS A 7 -22.92 47.39 26.48
N THR A 8 -22.71 46.61 25.42
CA THR A 8 -21.72 45.50 25.34
C THR A 8 -21.85 44.86 23.96
N ALA A 9 -21.26 45.52 22.97
CA ALA A 9 -20.74 44.86 21.78
C ALA A 9 -19.21 44.96 21.87
N ASP A 10 -18.51 43.96 21.35
CA ASP A 10 -17.04 43.80 21.32
C ASP A 10 -16.32 43.23 22.55
N GLN A 11 -16.86 42.14 23.12
CA GLN A 11 -16.01 41.15 23.80
C GLN A 11 -16.35 39.74 23.34
N TYR A 12 -16.10 39.47 22.07
CA TYR A 12 -15.87 38.11 21.59
C TYR A 12 -14.65 38.14 20.66
N GLU A 13 -13.47 38.42 21.22
CA GLU A 13 -12.21 37.86 20.71
C GLU A 13 -12.21 36.35 20.97
N GLY A 14 -13.19 35.66 20.37
CA GLY A 14 -13.27 34.22 20.36
C GLY A 14 -12.35 33.71 19.28
N PHE A 15 -11.18 33.19 19.69
CA PHE A 15 -10.43 32.15 19.01
C PHE A 15 -10.69 32.04 17.50
N ILE A 16 -10.12 32.97 16.72
CA ILE A 16 -9.76 32.59 15.35
C ILE A 16 -8.59 31.64 15.51
N VAL A 17 -8.93 30.36 15.66
CA VAL A 17 -8.02 29.26 15.40
C VAL A 17 -7.33 29.57 14.08
N ASN A 18 -6.04 29.86 14.16
CA ASN A 18 -5.25 30.16 12.99
C ASN A 18 -4.98 28.82 12.31
N GLU A 19 -5.93 28.34 11.49
CA GLU A 19 -5.92 27.02 10.84
C GLU A 19 -4.57 26.70 10.20
N LYS A 20 -3.90 27.70 9.62
CA LYS A 20 -2.54 27.57 9.04
C LYS A 20 -1.47 27.22 10.07
N ASN A 21 -1.60 27.67 11.31
CA ASN A 21 -0.69 27.31 12.39
C ASN A 21 -1.00 25.92 12.94
N GLU A 22 -2.27 25.50 12.96
CA GLU A 22 -2.65 24.15 13.34
C GLU A 22 -2.15 23.12 12.32
N GLU A 23 -2.36 23.35 11.02
CA GLU A 23 -1.85 22.50 9.94
C GLU A 23 -0.33 22.34 10.02
N LYS A 24 0.40 23.46 10.22
CA LYS A 24 1.86 23.42 10.40
C LYS A 24 2.26 22.63 11.63
N LEU A 25 1.54 22.79 12.75
CA LEU A 25 1.81 22.04 13.97
C LEU A 25 1.57 20.54 13.74
N PHE A 26 0.47 20.16 13.09
CA PHE A 26 0.19 18.77 12.72
C PHE A 26 1.28 18.19 11.83
N ASP A 27 1.70 18.91 10.79
CA ASP A 27 2.81 18.50 9.92
C ASP A 27 4.11 18.28 10.70
N THR A 28 4.45 19.21 11.60
CA THR A 28 5.63 19.10 12.45
C THR A 28 5.54 17.88 13.37
N LEU A 29 4.41 17.68 14.04
CA LEU A 29 4.18 16.54 14.92
C LEU A 29 4.26 15.22 14.14
N GLN A 30 3.69 15.16 12.94
CA GLN A 30 3.71 13.97 12.10
C GLN A 30 5.14 13.63 11.63
N ARG A 31 5.96 14.64 11.29
CA ARG A 31 7.38 14.44 10.96
C ARG A 31 8.17 13.91 12.16
N ILE A 32 7.98 14.50 13.34
CA ILE A 32 8.64 14.05 14.58
C ILE A 32 8.24 12.60 14.90
N ALA A 33 6.95 12.29 14.83
CA ALA A 33 6.45 10.93 15.06
C ALA A 33 7.08 9.92 14.08
N THR A 34 7.15 10.27 12.79
CA THR A 34 7.78 9.43 11.76
C THR A 34 9.26 9.16 12.06
N SER A 35 10.03 10.18 12.43
CA SER A 35 11.45 10.01 12.78
C SER A 35 11.65 9.16 14.03
N LEU A 36 10.78 9.30 15.05
CA LEU A 36 10.84 8.46 16.25
C LEU A 36 10.50 7.00 15.93
N GLU A 37 9.49 6.75 15.08
CA GLU A 37 9.16 5.41 14.60
C GLU A 37 10.34 4.77 13.84
N GLU A 38 11.02 5.53 12.99
CA GLU A 38 12.17 5.07 12.22
C GLU A 38 13.34 4.67 13.15
N ILE A 39 13.66 5.52 14.14
CA ILE A 39 14.70 5.21 15.14
C ILE A 39 14.33 3.97 15.96
N ALA A 40 13.09 3.88 16.43
CA ALA A 40 12.61 2.73 17.19
C ALA A 40 12.67 1.44 16.37
N LEU A 41 12.32 1.50 15.09
CA LEU A 41 12.40 0.38 14.17
C LEU A 41 13.84 -0.09 13.97
N GLN A 42 14.78 0.83 13.71
CA GLN A 42 16.20 0.49 13.56
C GLN A 42 16.73 -0.24 14.80
N ARG A 43 16.44 0.29 15.99
CA ARG A 43 16.83 -0.34 17.26
C ARG A 43 16.22 -1.73 17.43
N ALA A 44 14.92 -1.89 17.13
CA ALA A 44 14.25 -3.18 17.23
C ALA A 44 14.84 -4.21 16.27
N VAL A 45 15.19 -3.80 15.05
CA VAL A 45 15.82 -4.68 14.06
C VAL A 45 17.22 -5.10 14.52
N ASP A 46 18.06 -4.16 14.95
CA ASP A 46 19.43 -4.44 15.40
C ASP A 46 19.47 -5.37 16.63
N MET A 47 18.43 -5.34 17.48
CA MET A 47 18.31 -6.24 18.64
C MET A 47 17.89 -7.67 18.27
N LEU A 48 17.11 -7.83 17.20
CA LEU A 48 16.46 -9.11 16.86
C LEU A 48 17.12 -9.85 15.70
N TYR A 49 17.90 -9.15 14.87
CA TYR A 49 18.53 -9.71 13.70
C TYR A 49 20.01 -9.38 13.68
N SER A 50 20.83 -10.37 13.35
CA SER A 50 22.21 -10.08 12.95
C SER A 50 22.21 -9.25 11.66
N VAL A 51 23.30 -8.53 11.41
CA VAL A 51 23.48 -7.77 10.15
C VAL A 51 23.29 -8.69 8.94
N GLN A 52 23.85 -9.91 8.99
CA GLN A 52 23.75 -10.89 7.92
C GLN A 52 22.30 -11.37 7.70
N ASP A 53 21.57 -11.66 8.78
CA ASP A 53 20.17 -12.09 8.68
C ASP A 53 19.29 -10.97 8.13
N ARG A 54 19.50 -9.73 8.60
CA ARG A 54 18.80 -8.55 8.11
C ARG A 54 18.97 -8.38 6.61
N THR A 55 20.21 -8.41 6.11
CA THR A 55 20.51 -8.27 4.67
C THR A 55 19.93 -9.43 3.86
N SER A 56 20.01 -10.66 4.37
CA SER A 56 19.41 -11.84 3.72
C SER A 56 17.89 -11.72 3.62
N LEU A 57 17.22 -11.33 4.71
CA LEU A 57 15.77 -11.17 4.74
C LEU A 57 15.29 -10.00 3.88
N LEU A 58 16.00 -8.87 3.85
CA LEU A 58 15.69 -7.76 2.95
C LEU A 58 15.83 -8.16 1.48
N THR A 59 16.90 -8.88 1.14
CA THR A 59 17.10 -9.40 -0.22
C THR A 59 15.97 -10.35 -0.63
N LYS A 60 15.61 -11.29 0.25
CA LYS A 60 14.47 -12.20 0.02
C LYS A 60 13.17 -11.44 -0.17
N TYR A 61 12.90 -10.44 0.66
CA TYR A 61 11.68 -9.63 0.57
C TYR A 61 11.60 -8.85 -0.75
N ARG A 62 12.71 -8.24 -1.17
CA ARG A 62 12.80 -7.54 -2.47
C ARG A 62 12.55 -8.49 -3.64
N ALA A 63 13.09 -9.70 -3.59
CA ALA A 63 12.83 -10.70 -4.61
C ALA A 63 11.34 -11.10 -4.68
N LEU A 64 10.66 -11.20 -3.53
CA LEU A 64 9.21 -11.45 -3.48
C LEU A 64 8.42 -10.30 -4.11
N LEU A 65 8.77 -9.04 -3.80
CA LEU A 65 8.13 -7.86 -4.40
C LEU A 65 8.34 -7.80 -5.91
N ALA A 66 9.55 -8.10 -6.38
CA ALA A 66 9.87 -8.14 -7.81
C ALA A 66 9.08 -9.26 -8.51
N ALA A 67 8.97 -10.44 -7.89
CA ALA A 67 8.19 -11.55 -8.43
C ALA A 67 6.70 -11.23 -8.50
N ASP A 68 6.12 -10.60 -7.46
CA ASP A 68 4.72 -10.19 -7.46
C ASP A 68 4.44 -9.11 -8.52
N SER A 69 5.31 -8.12 -8.63
CA SER A 69 5.21 -7.10 -9.69
C SER A 69 5.31 -7.71 -11.09
N ALA A 70 6.19 -8.68 -11.30
CA ALA A 70 6.32 -9.38 -12.58
C ALA A 70 5.06 -10.20 -12.91
N ALA A 71 4.51 -10.93 -11.93
CA ALA A 71 3.28 -11.69 -12.11
C ALA A 71 2.06 -10.78 -12.38
N TYR A 72 2.00 -9.61 -11.74
CA TYR A 72 0.98 -8.61 -12.04
C TYR A 72 1.09 -8.08 -13.47
N ASN A 73 2.31 -7.75 -13.92
CA ASN A 73 2.54 -7.28 -15.28
C ASN A 73 2.16 -8.34 -16.32
N GLU A 74 2.46 -9.61 -16.04
CA GLU A 74 2.05 -10.73 -16.91
C GLU A 74 0.53 -10.89 -16.96
N LEU A 75 -0.15 -10.79 -15.82
CA LEU A 75 -1.62 -10.82 -15.77
C LEU A 75 -2.24 -9.67 -16.59
N GLN A 76 -1.68 -8.46 -16.51
CA GLN A 76 -2.13 -7.34 -17.33
C GLN A 76 -1.87 -7.58 -18.81
N ARG A 77 -0.66 -8.06 -19.18
CA ARG A 77 -0.33 -8.40 -20.57
C ARG A 77 -1.32 -9.41 -21.16
N VAL A 78 -1.61 -10.50 -20.44
CA VAL A 78 -2.57 -11.53 -20.88
C VAL A 78 -3.98 -10.96 -21.02
N ARG A 79 -4.37 -10.05 -20.12
CA ARG A 79 -5.67 -9.37 -20.19
C ARG A 79 -5.76 -8.42 -21.39
N ASP A 80 -4.71 -7.67 -21.67
CA ASP A 80 -4.67 -6.70 -22.76
C ASP A 80 -4.60 -7.39 -24.14
N GLU A 81 -3.97 -8.56 -24.21
CA GLU A 81 -3.91 -9.39 -25.42
C GLU A 81 -5.17 -10.22 -25.66
N ASP A 82 -6.09 -10.28 -24.70
CA ASP A 82 -7.35 -11.01 -24.83
C ASP A 82 -8.29 -10.26 -25.80
N PRO A 83 -8.52 -10.78 -27.03
CA PRO A 83 -9.37 -10.12 -28.01
C PRO A 83 -10.84 -10.03 -27.57
N ASP A 84 -11.24 -10.82 -26.58
CA ASP A 84 -12.58 -10.86 -26.01
C ASP A 84 -12.60 -10.25 -24.59
N GLY A 85 -11.56 -9.50 -24.19
CA GLY A 85 -11.44 -8.88 -22.86
C GLY A 85 -12.58 -7.91 -22.49
N SER A 86 -13.33 -7.43 -23.47
CA SER A 86 -14.50 -6.56 -23.31
C SER A 86 -15.82 -7.30 -23.11
N ILE A 87 -15.88 -8.61 -23.36
CA ILE A 87 -17.08 -9.42 -23.23
C ILE A 87 -16.99 -10.38 -22.04
N GLY A 88 -18.11 -10.51 -21.33
CA GLY A 88 -18.27 -11.40 -20.18
C GLY A 88 -18.21 -12.89 -20.55
N TRP A 89 -18.13 -13.73 -19.52
CA TRP A 89 -18.01 -15.18 -19.67
C TRP A 89 -19.18 -15.82 -20.43
N GLU A 90 -20.41 -15.39 -20.14
CA GLU A 90 -21.62 -15.90 -20.82
C GLU A 90 -21.58 -15.60 -22.32
N ALA A 91 -21.18 -14.39 -22.71
CA ALA A 91 -21.04 -13.98 -24.11
C ALA A 91 -19.92 -14.76 -24.83
N ARG A 92 -18.86 -15.17 -24.12
CA ARG A 92 -17.82 -16.04 -24.67
C ARG A 92 -18.32 -17.45 -24.92
N ILE A 93 -19.13 -18.01 -24.01
CA ILE A 93 -19.78 -19.31 -24.20
C ILE A 93 -20.72 -19.27 -25.41
N GLU A 94 -21.53 -18.22 -25.54
CA GLU A 94 -22.44 -18.05 -26.68
C GLU A 94 -21.67 -17.95 -28.02
N LYS A 95 -20.54 -17.23 -28.03
CA LYS A 95 -19.74 -17.00 -29.24
C LYS A 95 -18.93 -18.22 -29.70
N TYR A 96 -18.37 -18.99 -28.77
CA TYR A 96 -17.39 -20.04 -29.09
C TYR A 96 -17.79 -21.45 -28.63
N GLY A 97 -18.82 -21.57 -27.79
CA GLY A 97 -19.08 -22.78 -27.02
C GLY A 97 -18.19 -22.88 -25.79
N GLU A 98 -18.67 -23.61 -24.78
CA GLU A 98 -18.04 -23.68 -23.46
C GLU A 98 -16.59 -24.20 -23.48
N GLU A 99 -16.33 -25.27 -24.21
CA GLU A 99 -14.99 -25.89 -24.28
C GLU A 99 -13.95 -24.96 -24.90
N GLU A 100 -14.31 -24.25 -25.97
CA GLU A 100 -13.39 -23.33 -26.64
C GLU A 100 -13.23 -22.02 -25.85
N ALA A 101 -14.30 -21.53 -25.20
CA ALA A 101 -14.22 -20.41 -24.27
C ALA A 101 -13.28 -20.70 -23.10
N ARG A 102 -13.32 -21.91 -22.53
CA ARG A 102 -12.39 -22.35 -21.47
C ARG A 102 -10.95 -22.38 -21.95
N LYS A 103 -10.68 -22.97 -23.12
CA LYS A 103 -9.32 -23.01 -23.69
C LYS A 103 -8.75 -21.61 -23.89
N ARG A 104 -9.56 -20.68 -24.39
CA ARG A 104 -9.17 -19.28 -24.61
C ARG A 104 -8.96 -18.51 -23.32
N HIS A 105 -9.70 -18.84 -22.25
CA HIS A 105 -9.56 -18.19 -20.95
C HIS A 105 -8.46 -18.81 -20.06
N ALA A 106 -7.98 -20.02 -20.38
CA ALA A 106 -6.98 -20.73 -19.59
C ALA A 106 -5.67 -19.92 -19.34
N PRO A 107 -5.12 -19.16 -20.30
CA PRO A 107 -3.95 -18.32 -20.05
C PRO A 107 -4.20 -17.26 -18.97
N PHE A 108 -5.38 -16.62 -18.98
CA PHE A 108 -5.75 -15.64 -17.95
C PHE A 108 -5.83 -16.29 -16.58
N LEU A 109 -6.50 -17.45 -16.46
CA LEU A 109 -6.58 -18.19 -15.20
C LEU A 109 -5.19 -18.58 -14.68
N SER A 110 -4.32 -19.06 -15.56
CA SER A 110 -2.95 -19.43 -15.18
C SER A 110 -2.15 -18.22 -14.68
N ALA A 111 -2.21 -17.08 -15.37
CA ALA A 111 -1.54 -15.86 -14.94
C ALA A 111 -2.12 -15.31 -13.62
N PHE A 112 -3.44 -15.40 -13.45
CA PHE A 112 -4.14 -14.97 -12.25
C PHE A 112 -3.75 -15.83 -11.04
N ASP A 113 -3.70 -17.15 -11.19
CA ASP A 113 -3.25 -18.07 -10.14
C ASP A 113 -1.78 -17.86 -9.78
N ALA A 114 -0.91 -17.61 -10.78
CA ALA A 114 0.49 -17.26 -10.55
C ALA A 114 0.61 -15.97 -9.72
N LYS A 115 -0.15 -14.92 -10.08
CA LYS A 115 -0.19 -13.66 -9.32
C LYS A 115 -0.71 -13.86 -7.90
N ARG A 116 -1.75 -14.69 -7.73
CA ARG A 116 -2.27 -15.03 -6.39
C ARG A 116 -1.18 -15.69 -5.54
N ALA A 117 -0.48 -16.68 -6.10
CA ALA A 117 0.58 -17.39 -5.40
C ALA A 117 1.76 -16.49 -5.00
N THR A 118 2.16 -15.52 -5.84
CA THR A 118 3.21 -14.56 -5.48
C THR A 118 2.75 -13.62 -4.36
N SER A 119 1.53 -13.11 -4.43
CA SER A 119 0.96 -12.25 -3.41
C SER A 119 0.83 -12.97 -2.05
N GLU A 120 0.45 -14.24 -2.05
CA GLU A 120 0.37 -15.05 -0.84
C GLU A 120 1.74 -15.23 -0.17
N ARG A 121 2.80 -15.50 -0.96
CA ARG A 121 4.17 -15.61 -0.44
C ARG A 121 4.66 -14.29 0.13
N GLU A 122 4.36 -13.17 -0.52
CA GLU A 122 4.68 -11.83 -0.02
C GLU A 122 3.98 -11.55 1.33
N LEU A 123 2.68 -11.87 1.42
CA LEU A 123 1.89 -11.72 2.65
C LEU A 123 2.39 -12.63 3.77
N GLU A 124 2.74 -13.87 3.46
CA GLU A 124 3.32 -14.80 4.42
C GLU A 124 4.65 -14.29 4.96
N PHE A 125 5.51 -13.75 4.09
CA PHE A 125 6.75 -13.11 4.51
C PHE A 125 6.49 -11.93 5.45
N LYS A 126 5.54 -11.03 5.11
CA LYS A 126 5.15 -9.90 5.97
C LYS A 126 4.65 -10.34 7.34
N ARG A 127 3.91 -11.45 7.40
CA ARG A 127 3.44 -12.04 8.66
C ARG A 127 4.58 -12.58 9.53
N LYS A 128 5.57 -13.25 8.92
CA LYS A 128 6.73 -13.83 9.61
C LYS A 128 7.78 -12.79 10.00
N HIS A 129 7.96 -11.75 9.18
CA HIS A 129 9.04 -10.77 9.31
C HIS A 129 8.52 -9.32 9.22
N PRO A 130 7.60 -8.89 10.11
CA PRO A 130 6.95 -7.59 10.01
C PRO A 130 7.93 -6.42 10.15
N LEU A 131 8.99 -6.57 10.96
CA LEU A 131 10.00 -5.53 11.13
C LEU A 131 10.85 -5.34 9.87
N ILE A 132 11.18 -6.43 9.16
CA ILE A 132 11.91 -6.35 7.89
C ILE A 132 11.05 -5.68 6.81
N ALA A 133 9.76 -6.03 6.73
CA ALA A 133 8.84 -5.40 5.79
C ALA A 133 8.67 -3.90 6.06
N LYS A 134 8.57 -3.49 7.34
CA LYS A 134 8.55 -2.09 7.74
C LYS A 134 9.87 -1.39 7.42
N LEU A 135 11.01 -2.04 7.66
CA LEU A 135 12.33 -1.46 7.39
C LEU A 135 12.49 -1.14 5.90
N HIS A 136 12.09 -2.06 5.02
CA HIS A 136 12.09 -1.81 3.58
C HIS A 136 11.24 -0.61 3.17
N ARG A 137 10.11 -0.32 3.86
CA ARG A 137 9.27 0.85 3.57
C ARG A 137 10.02 2.17 3.81
N PHE A 138 10.84 2.25 4.85
CA PHE A 138 11.67 3.41 5.14
C PHE A 138 12.91 3.47 4.23
N TYR A 139 13.46 2.31 3.86
CA TYR A 139 14.70 2.20 3.07
C TYR A 139 14.56 1.24 1.88
N PRO A 140 13.81 1.64 0.83
CA PRO A 140 13.59 0.77 -0.32
C PRO A 140 14.89 0.47 -1.10
N SER A 141 15.89 1.36 -1.04
CA SER A 141 17.11 1.32 -1.87
C SER A 141 18.39 0.83 -1.19
N VAL A 142 18.40 0.59 0.13
CA VAL A 142 19.66 0.29 0.85
C VAL A 142 20.00 -1.19 0.78
N ALA A 143 21.08 -1.53 0.07
CA ALA A 143 21.62 -2.90 -0.10
C ALA A 143 22.23 -3.45 1.19
#